data_AF-A0AAD8PD61-F1
#
_entry.id   AF-A0AAD8PD61-F1
#
_cell.length_a   1.000
_cell.length_b   1.000
_cell.length_c   1.000
_cell.angle_alpha   90.00
_cell.angle_beta   90.00
_cell.angle_gamma   90.00
#
_symmetry.space_group_name_H-M   'P 1'
#
loop_
_entity.id
_entity.type
_entity.pdbx_description
1 polymer ?
#
loop_
_entity_poly.entity_id
_entity_poly.type
_entity_poly.pdbx_seq_one_letter_code
_entity_poly.pdbx_strand_id
1 'polypeptide(L)'
;MWRLGFISVILIIAISDMLNPIYARKLVHLGCGLTLAHINLPNTDLRNAIVLVAFLSIVVFKTYPLRFGVKDDIGIIWYNLVVLLFVALGIPLRLLFPVFVVDPVACLVGLSLRSKRWYRKKTVCGSFAALIASYCSLYYVKNHDHRLLLTVILPITEGVMDKHDNIGISFVVMAYYWMALQKNWKMDFYISFLD
;
A
#
# COMPACT_ATOMS: atom_id res chain seq x y z
N MET A 1 5.29 16.90 12.59
CA MET A 1 6.05 16.20 13.67
C MET A 1 5.38 14.91 14.12
N TRP A 2 4.09 14.90 14.47
CA TRP A 2 3.40 13.68 14.93
C TRP A 2 3.47 12.49 13.95
N ARG A 3 3.42 12.74 12.63
CA ARG A 3 3.52 11.72 11.58
C ARG A 3 4.83 10.93 11.63
N LEU A 4 5.95 11.61 11.88
CA LEU A 4 7.26 10.98 12.02
C LEU A 4 7.35 10.20 13.34
N GLY A 5 6.82 10.76 14.43
CA GLY A 5 6.70 10.04 15.70
C GLY A 5 5.90 8.75 15.57
N PHE A 6 4.78 8.79 14.85
CA PHE A 6 3.94 7.61 14.58
C PHE A 6 4.67 6.53 13.79
N ILE A 7 5.38 6.89 12.71
CA ILE A 7 6.21 5.95 11.95
C ILE A 7 7.31 5.35 12.84
N SER A 8 7.98 6.16 13.66
CA SER A 8 9.02 5.68 14.58
C SER A 8 8.46 4.66 15.57
N VAL A 9 7.28 4.92 16.15
CA VAL A 9 6.60 3.97 17.06
C VAL A 9 6.27 2.66 16.34
N ILE A 10 5.73 2.72 15.12
CA ILE A 10 5.46 1.53 14.30
C ILE A 10 6.74 0.72 14.06
N LEU A 11 7.84 1.39 13.68
CA LEU A 11 9.11 0.72 13.43
C LEU A 11 9.66 0.08 14.70
N ILE A 12 9.61 0.76 15.84
CA ILE A 12 10.03 0.21 17.14
C ILE A 12 9.24 -1.06 17.48
N ILE A 13 7.91 -1.02 17.34
CA ILE A 13 7.07 -2.20 17.58
C ILE A 13 7.45 -3.33 16.60
N ALA A 14 7.66 -3.02 15.32
CA ALA A 14 7.94 -4.01 14.29
C ALA A 14 9.33 -4.67 14.40
N ILE A 15 10.33 -3.96 14.92
CA ILE A 15 11.67 -4.54 15.18
C ILE A 15 11.74 -5.25 16.53
N SER A 16 10.84 -4.94 17.47
CA SER A 16 10.76 -5.61 18.77
C SER A 16 10.25 -7.05 18.66
N ASP A 17 10.34 -7.79 19.76
CA ASP A 17 9.79 -9.15 19.93
C ASP A 17 8.30 -9.23 20.25
N MET A 18 7.58 -8.11 20.18
CA MET A 18 6.16 -8.05 20.49
C MET A 18 5.26 -8.73 19.45
N LEU A 19 5.68 -8.79 18.18
CA LEU A 19 4.87 -9.33 17.08
C LEU A 19 5.64 -10.40 16.30
N ASN A 20 4.90 -11.39 15.79
CA ASN A 20 5.45 -12.31 14.79
C ASN A 20 5.88 -11.49 13.55
N PRO A 21 7.01 -11.85 12.89
CA PRO A 21 7.51 -11.16 11.70
C PRO A 21 6.46 -10.83 10.62
N ILE A 22 5.48 -11.72 10.41
CA ILE A 22 4.42 -11.49 9.41
C ILE A 22 3.51 -10.33 9.83
N TYR A 23 3.07 -10.28 11.10
CA TYR A 23 2.24 -9.19 11.61
C TYR A 23 3.02 -7.88 11.68
N ALA A 24 4.28 -7.92 12.12
CA ALA A 24 5.17 -6.77 12.13
C ALA A 24 5.31 -6.16 10.71
N ARG A 25 5.51 -7.00 9.69
CA ARG A 25 5.58 -6.56 8.30
C ARG A 25 4.31 -5.85 7.85
N LYS A 26 3.13 -6.44 8.12
CA LYS A 26 1.85 -5.86 7.72
C LYS A 26 1.54 -4.58 8.48
N LEU A 27 1.95 -4.47 9.74
CA LEU A 27 1.85 -3.23 10.52
C LEU A 27 2.69 -2.11 9.90
N VAL A 28 3.94 -2.38 9.52
CA VAL A 28 4.80 -1.39 8.85
C VAL A 28 4.21 -0.98 7.50
N HIS A 29 3.84 -1.95 6.67
CA HIS A 29 3.24 -1.70 5.35
C HIS A 29 2.00 -0.82 5.46
N LEU A 30 1.04 -1.21 6.30
CA LEU A 30 -0.22 -0.50 6.46
C LEU A 30 -0.01 0.87 7.14
N GLY A 31 0.75 0.92 8.23
CA GLY A 31 0.94 2.12 9.04
C GLY A 31 1.75 3.21 8.32
N CYS A 32 2.86 2.84 7.68
CA CYS A 32 3.62 3.76 6.84
C CYS A 32 2.78 4.21 5.63
N GLY A 33 2.06 3.29 4.99
CA GLY A 33 1.20 3.60 3.84
C GLY A 33 0.06 4.57 4.19
N LEU A 34 -0.62 4.36 5.32
CA LEU A 34 -1.63 5.29 5.84
C LEU A 34 -1.05 6.68 6.08
N THR A 35 0.15 6.76 6.64
CA THR A 35 0.84 8.05 6.87
C THR A 35 1.15 8.74 5.56
N LEU A 36 1.64 8.01 4.55
CA LEU A 36 1.92 8.55 3.21
C LEU A 36 0.64 9.02 2.50
N ALA A 37 -0.45 8.24 2.57
CA ALA A 37 -1.74 8.62 1.97
C ALA A 37 -2.36 9.85 2.65
N HIS A 38 -2.18 9.99 3.97
CA HIS A 38 -2.61 11.16 4.72
C HIS A 38 -1.77 12.41 4.36
N ILE A 39 -0.45 12.26 4.16
CA ILE A 39 0.42 13.32 3.64
C ILE A 39 -0.03 13.78 2.24
N ASN A 40 -0.36 12.83 1.37
CA ASN A 40 -0.82 13.03 0.00
C ASN A 40 0.17 13.77 -0.92
N LEU A 41 0.32 15.09 -0.73
CA LEU A 41 1.23 15.95 -1.47
C LEU A 41 2.23 16.57 -0.48
N PRO A 42 3.45 16.01 -0.35
CA PRO A 42 4.43 16.51 0.60
C PRO A 42 5.02 17.86 0.15
N ASN A 43 5.27 18.75 1.11
CA ASN A 43 6.15 19.91 0.90
C ASN A 43 7.62 19.45 0.71
N THR A 44 8.51 20.36 0.33
CA THR A 44 9.91 20.05 0.00
C THR A 44 10.63 19.26 1.10
N ASP A 45 10.48 19.66 2.37
CA ASP A 45 11.16 19.00 3.50
C ASP A 45 10.66 17.57 3.68
N LEU A 46 9.34 17.39 3.67
CA LEU A 46 8.72 16.08 3.84
C LEU A 46 8.98 15.19 2.63
N ARG A 47 9.08 15.78 1.42
CA ARG A 47 9.46 15.09 0.20
C ARG A 47 10.85 14.48 0.33
N ASN A 48 11.81 15.29 0.78
CA ASN A 48 13.19 14.84 0.99
C ASN A 48 13.27 13.76 2.07
N ALA A 49 12.51 13.89 3.16
CA ALA A 49 12.43 12.87 4.20
C ALA A 49 11.85 11.54 3.68
N ILE A 50 10.76 11.57 2.90
CA ILE A 50 10.16 10.36 2.30
C ILE A 50 11.15 9.69 1.35
N VAL A 51 11.81 10.46 0.48
CA VAL A 51 12.82 9.94 -0.46
C VAL A 51 13.97 9.28 0.29
N LEU A 52 14.50 9.94 1.31
CA LEU A 52 15.59 9.40 2.13
C LEU A 52 15.17 8.09 2.81
N VAL A 53 14.03 8.06 3.48
CA VAL A 53 13.54 6.87 4.19
C VAL A 53 13.28 5.71 3.22
N ALA A 54 12.66 5.97 2.07
CA ALA A 54 12.40 4.94 1.07
C ALA A 54 13.70 4.38 0.48
N PHE A 55 14.67 5.25 0.18
CA PHE A 55 15.99 4.84 -0.30
C PHE A 55 16.75 4.01 0.75
N LEU A 56 16.83 4.49 1.99
CA LEU A 56 17.47 3.77 3.09
C LEU A 56 16.80 2.42 3.34
N SER A 57 15.48 2.35 3.25
CA SER A 57 14.75 1.07 3.37
C SER A 57 15.20 0.07 2.30
N ILE A 58 15.35 0.49 1.05
CA ILE A 58 15.87 -0.38 -0.02
C ILE A 58 17.29 -0.86 0.31
N VAL A 59 18.18 0.04 0.75
CA VAL A 59 19.57 -0.31 1.10
C VAL A 59 19.62 -1.30 2.27
N VAL A 60 18.81 -1.08 3.31
CA VAL A 60 18.72 -1.96 4.49
C VAL A 60 18.29 -3.36 4.07
N PHE A 61 17.22 -3.50 3.27
CA PHE A 61 16.76 -4.82 2.82
C PHE A 61 17.65 -5.47 1.75
N LYS A 62 18.61 -4.75 1.16
CA LYS A 62 19.67 -5.30 0.30
C LYS A 62 20.91 -5.77 1.08
N THR A 63 21.17 -5.21 2.25
CA THR A 63 22.39 -5.47 3.03
C THR A 63 22.10 -6.27 4.29
N TYR A 64 21.45 -5.64 5.27
CA TYR A 64 21.14 -6.20 6.58
C TYR A 64 19.65 -6.00 6.88
N PRO A 65 18.78 -6.92 6.45
CA PRO A 65 17.33 -6.74 6.55
C PRO A 65 16.88 -6.69 8.01
N LEU A 66 15.82 -5.92 8.26
CA LEU A 66 15.14 -5.94 9.56
C LEU A 66 14.37 -7.26 9.72
N ARG A 67 14.11 -7.63 10.98
CA ARG A 67 13.48 -8.90 11.37
C ARG A 67 12.20 -9.26 10.61
N PHE A 68 11.39 -8.27 10.23
CA PHE A 68 10.11 -8.48 9.57
C PHE A 68 10.21 -8.71 8.05
N GLY A 69 11.43 -8.76 7.49
CA GLY A 69 11.67 -9.10 6.11
C GLY A 69 12.92 -9.94 5.93
N VAL A 70 13.29 -10.17 4.67
CA VAL A 70 14.46 -10.97 4.29
C VAL A 70 15.38 -10.17 3.37
N LYS A 71 16.60 -10.65 3.16
CA LYS A 71 17.50 -10.05 2.19
C LYS A 71 16.87 -10.17 0.80
N ASP A 72 16.95 -9.08 0.03
CA ASP A 72 16.32 -8.97 -1.29
C ASP A 72 14.79 -9.13 -1.26
N ASP A 73 14.12 -8.65 -0.20
CA ASP A 73 12.66 -8.70 -0.10
C ASP A 73 11.98 -7.85 -1.20
N ILE A 74 11.59 -8.54 -2.26
CA ILE A 74 10.98 -7.99 -3.46
C ILE A 74 9.75 -7.12 -3.13
N GLY A 75 8.92 -7.53 -2.18
CA GLY A 75 7.70 -6.79 -1.84
C GLY A 75 8.01 -5.44 -1.20
N ILE A 76 8.97 -5.40 -0.26
CA ILE A 76 9.41 -4.16 0.40
C ILE A 76 10.16 -3.25 -0.58
N ILE A 77 10.99 -3.83 -1.45
CA ILE A 77 11.70 -3.06 -2.47
C ILE A 77 10.70 -2.42 -3.44
N TRP A 78 9.73 -3.17 -3.97
CA TRP A 78 8.74 -2.62 -4.88
C TRP A 78 7.85 -1.57 -4.24
N TYR A 79 7.44 -1.79 -2.99
CA TYR A 79 6.71 -0.78 -2.23
C TYR A 79 7.44 0.56 -2.24
N ASN A 80 8.72 0.56 -1.88
CA ASN A 80 9.52 1.78 -1.80
C ASN A 80 9.82 2.40 -3.18
N LEU A 81 10.05 1.58 -4.20
CA LEU A 81 10.23 2.06 -5.58
C LEU A 81 8.97 2.75 -6.12
N VAL A 82 7.79 2.18 -5.86
CA VAL A 82 6.50 2.78 -6.24
C VAL A 82 6.29 4.12 -5.52
N VAL A 83 6.58 4.20 -4.23
CA VAL A 83 6.52 5.47 -3.47
C VAL A 83 7.48 6.51 -4.06
N LEU A 84 8.74 6.14 -4.33
CA LEU A 84 9.73 7.03 -4.94
C LEU A 84 9.27 7.54 -6.30
N LEU A 85 8.69 6.67 -7.14
CA LEU A 85 8.17 7.06 -8.45
C LEU A 85 7.06 8.11 -8.33
N PHE A 86 6.10 7.92 -7.43
CA PHE A 86 4.99 8.86 -7.25
C PHE A 86 5.50 10.21 -6.72
N VAL A 87 6.43 10.20 -5.77
CA VAL A 87 7.06 11.41 -5.25
C VAL A 87 7.84 12.14 -6.35
N ALA A 88 8.59 11.42 -7.17
CA ALA A 88 9.37 12.00 -8.28
C ALA A 88 8.48 12.64 -9.35
N LEU A 89 7.33 12.02 -9.65
CA LEU A 89 6.37 12.53 -10.64
C LEU A 89 5.41 13.58 -10.07
N GLY A 90 5.48 13.89 -8.77
CA GLY A 90 4.55 14.82 -8.12
C GLY A 90 3.09 14.32 -8.11
N ILE A 91 2.89 13.00 -8.18
CA ILE A 91 1.55 12.39 -8.18
C ILE A 91 1.05 12.25 -6.74
N PRO A 92 -0.23 12.55 -6.46
CA PRO A 92 -0.81 12.38 -5.13
C PRO A 92 -0.57 10.97 -4.55
N LEU A 93 0.13 10.86 -3.42
CA LEU A 93 0.42 9.57 -2.76
C LEU A 93 -0.85 8.84 -2.33
N ARG A 94 -1.95 9.57 -2.19
CA ARG A 94 -3.28 9.02 -1.88
C ARG A 94 -3.83 8.13 -2.99
N LEU A 95 -3.35 8.27 -4.23
CA LEU A 95 -3.68 7.35 -5.32
C LEU A 95 -3.16 5.92 -5.01
N LEU A 96 -2.06 5.79 -4.27
CA LEU A 96 -1.50 4.52 -3.80
C LEU A 96 -2.26 3.90 -2.61
N PHE A 97 -3.33 4.51 -2.13
CA PHE A 97 -4.04 4.01 -0.97
C PHE A 97 -4.45 2.53 -1.06
N PRO A 98 -4.90 2.01 -2.23
CA PRO A 98 -5.13 0.58 -2.39
C PRO A 98 -3.88 -0.29 -2.22
N VAL A 99 -2.69 0.17 -2.68
CA VAL A 99 -1.41 -0.54 -2.48
C VAL A 99 -1.11 -0.71 -0.99
N PHE A 100 -1.46 0.28 -0.19
CA PHE A 100 -1.17 0.30 1.25
C PHE A 100 -2.11 -0.58 2.08
N VAL A 101 -3.33 -0.85 1.59
CA VAL A 101 -4.40 -1.46 2.40
C VAL A 101 -4.76 -2.86 1.92
N VAL A 102 -4.85 -3.09 0.60
CA VAL A 102 -5.44 -4.31 0.05
C VAL A 102 -4.67 -5.56 0.47
N ASP A 103 -3.35 -5.60 0.26
CA ASP A 103 -2.52 -6.76 0.63
C ASP A 103 -2.46 -7.00 2.16
N PRO A 104 -2.20 -5.98 3.02
CA PRO A 104 -2.24 -6.18 4.46
C PRO A 104 -3.57 -6.74 4.97
N VAL A 105 -4.71 -6.19 4.51
CA VAL A 105 -6.04 -6.66 4.91
C VAL A 105 -6.28 -8.10 4.42
N ALA A 106 -5.96 -8.39 3.16
CA ALA A 106 -6.11 -9.73 2.58
C ALA A 106 -5.30 -10.77 3.36
N CYS A 107 -4.06 -10.44 3.71
CA CYS A 107 -3.17 -11.31 4.46
C CYS A 107 -3.67 -11.54 5.89
N LEU A 108 -4.04 -10.47 6.61
CA LEU A 108 -4.50 -10.59 8.00
C LEU A 108 -5.79 -11.41 8.09
N VAL A 109 -6.77 -11.18 7.22
CA VAL A 109 -8.00 -11.98 7.19
C VAL A 109 -7.71 -13.41 6.73
N GLY A 110 -6.84 -13.59 5.74
CA GLY A 110 -6.48 -14.91 5.23
C GLY A 110 -5.71 -15.79 6.22
N LEU A 111 -5.02 -15.17 7.19
CA LEU A 111 -4.39 -15.86 8.31
C LEU A 111 -5.38 -16.16 9.45
N SER A 112 -6.32 -15.25 9.70
CA SER A 112 -7.27 -15.36 10.81
C SER A 112 -8.46 -16.28 10.52
N LEU A 113 -8.91 -16.37 9.27
CA LEU A 113 -10.09 -17.14 8.87
C LEU A 113 -9.71 -18.33 7.98
N ARG A 114 -10.11 -19.54 8.39
CA ARG A 114 -9.94 -20.75 7.58
C ARG A 114 -10.87 -20.70 6.35
N SER A 115 -10.29 -20.84 5.17
CA SER A 115 -11.04 -21.00 3.91
C SER A 115 -10.18 -21.70 2.86
N LYS A 116 -10.82 -22.15 1.78
CA LYS A 116 -10.13 -22.80 0.66
C LYS A 116 -9.10 -21.83 0.04
N ARG A 117 -7.96 -22.36 -0.37
CA ARG A 117 -7.00 -21.63 -1.21
C ARG A 117 -7.47 -21.67 -2.65
N TRP A 118 -7.44 -20.54 -3.34
CA TRP A 118 -7.82 -20.47 -4.75
C TRP A 118 -6.61 -20.25 -5.67
N TYR A 119 -5.55 -19.60 -5.18
CA TYR A 119 -4.30 -19.41 -5.91
C TYR A 119 -3.10 -19.40 -4.96
N ARG A 120 -2.20 -20.37 -5.08
CA ARG A 120 -1.02 -20.54 -4.22
C ARG A 120 -1.39 -20.43 -2.73
N LYS A 121 -0.94 -19.37 -2.04
CA LYS A 121 -1.18 -19.10 -0.61
C LYS A 121 -2.43 -18.24 -0.36
N LYS A 122 -3.07 -17.71 -1.41
CA LYS A 122 -4.23 -16.82 -1.32
C LYS A 122 -5.49 -17.61 -0.99
N THR A 123 -6.24 -17.14 -0.01
CA THR A 123 -7.46 -17.77 0.51
C THR A 123 -8.70 -17.03 0.04
N VAL A 124 -9.84 -17.72 -0.06
CA VAL A 124 -11.10 -17.10 -0.49
C VAL A 124 -11.50 -15.97 0.47
N CYS A 125 -11.41 -16.17 1.79
CA CYS A 125 -11.72 -15.11 2.75
C CYS A 125 -10.75 -13.92 2.65
N GLY A 126 -9.46 -14.18 2.42
CA GLY A 126 -8.46 -13.11 2.23
C GLY A 126 -8.79 -12.26 1.00
N SER A 127 -9.12 -12.89 -0.13
CA SER A 127 -9.47 -12.16 -1.35
C SER A 127 -10.82 -11.46 -1.28
N PHE A 128 -11.79 -12.00 -0.53
CA PHE A 128 -13.03 -11.28 -0.24
C PHE A 128 -12.78 -10.03 0.62
N ALA A 129 -11.90 -10.12 1.62
CA ALA A 129 -11.48 -8.95 2.38
C ALA A 129 -10.70 -7.95 1.52
N ALA A 130 -9.86 -8.43 0.60
CA ALA A 130 -9.18 -7.60 -0.40
C ALA A 130 -10.17 -6.82 -1.27
N LEU A 131 -11.30 -7.43 -1.64
CA LEU A 131 -12.38 -6.80 -2.42
C LEU A 131 -13.03 -5.67 -1.63
N ILE A 132 -13.40 -5.91 -0.37
CA ILE A 132 -13.94 -4.86 0.51
C ILE A 132 -12.91 -3.72 0.69
N ALA A 133 -11.66 -4.07 1.00
CA ALA A 133 -10.56 -3.11 1.16
C ALA A 133 -10.33 -2.29 -0.12
N SER A 134 -10.43 -2.91 -1.29
CA SER A 134 -10.31 -2.25 -2.60
C SER A 134 -11.42 -1.23 -2.79
N TYR A 135 -12.67 -1.61 -2.53
CA TYR A 135 -13.79 -0.66 -2.59
C TYR A 135 -13.58 0.54 -1.66
N CYS A 136 -13.24 0.30 -0.39
CA CYS A 136 -13.02 1.37 0.59
C CYS A 136 -11.83 2.27 0.21
N SER A 137 -10.73 1.69 -0.27
CA SER A 137 -9.51 2.45 -0.60
C SER A 137 -9.61 3.24 -1.93
N LEU A 138 -10.58 2.91 -2.78
CA LEU A 138 -10.90 3.63 -4.02
C LEU A 138 -11.91 4.78 -3.81
N TYR A 139 -12.03 5.34 -2.60
CA TYR A 139 -13.00 6.41 -2.30
C TYR A 139 -12.85 7.67 -3.18
N TYR A 140 -11.65 7.89 -3.73
CA TYR A 140 -11.38 9.02 -4.62
C TYR A 140 -11.99 8.85 -6.01
N VAL A 141 -12.43 7.63 -6.38
CA VAL A 141 -13.13 7.36 -7.64
C VAL A 141 -14.62 7.65 -7.47
N LYS A 142 -15.09 8.78 -8.03
CA LYS A 142 -16.50 9.21 -7.86
C LYS A 142 -17.48 8.51 -8.78
N ASN A 143 -17.04 8.05 -9.95
CA ASN A 143 -17.89 7.22 -10.81
C ASN A 143 -18.05 5.84 -10.17
N HIS A 144 -19.28 5.48 -9.81
CA HIS A 144 -19.58 4.26 -9.08
C HIS A 144 -19.24 3.01 -9.90
N ASP A 145 -19.57 2.99 -11.18
CA ASP A 145 -19.32 1.85 -12.06
C ASP A 145 -17.82 1.58 -12.22
N HIS A 146 -17.03 2.66 -12.38
CA HIS A 146 -15.57 2.55 -12.44
C HIS A 146 -15.00 2.03 -11.12
N ARG A 147 -15.53 2.50 -9.99
CA ARG A 147 -15.10 2.05 -8.66
C ARG A 147 -15.42 0.57 -8.47
N LEU A 148 -16.62 0.11 -8.84
CA LEU A 148 -17.00 -1.30 -8.78
C LEU A 148 -16.11 -2.17 -9.67
N LEU A 149 -15.81 -1.72 -10.89
CA LEU A 149 -14.91 -2.43 -11.79
C LEU A 149 -13.51 -2.57 -11.19
N LEU A 150 -12.92 -1.48 -10.70
CA LEU A 150 -11.61 -1.49 -10.06
C LEU A 150 -11.60 -2.35 -8.78
N THR A 151 -12.68 -2.34 -8.00
CA THR A 151 -12.87 -3.19 -6.83
C THR A 151 -12.74 -4.68 -7.13
N VAL A 152 -13.08 -5.11 -8.34
CA VAL A 152 -12.88 -6.51 -8.78
C VAL A 152 -11.48 -6.73 -9.35
N ILE A 153 -10.95 -5.77 -10.12
CA ILE A 153 -9.63 -5.89 -10.76
C ILE A 153 -8.51 -5.94 -9.71
N LEU A 154 -8.58 -5.13 -8.65
CA LEU A 154 -7.48 -5.01 -7.68
C LEU A 154 -7.21 -6.31 -6.89
N PRO A 155 -8.22 -7.01 -6.32
CA PRO A 155 -8.00 -8.31 -5.66
C PRO A 155 -7.47 -9.40 -6.60
N ILE A 156 -7.91 -9.41 -7.86
CA ILE A 156 -7.40 -10.36 -8.86
C ILE A 156 -5.92 -10.07 -9.11
N THR A 157 -5.57 -8.79 -9.29
CA THR A 157 -4.20 -8.34 -9.50
C THR A 157 -3.31 -8.68 -8.31
N GLU A 158 -3.77 -8.39 -7.09
CA GLU A 158 -3.11 -8.75 -5.83
C GLU A 158 -2.86 -10.26 -5.73
N GLY A 159 -3.86 -11.05 -6.09
CA GLY A 159 -3.79 -12.51 -6.03
C GLY A 159 -2.78 -13.08 -7.02
N VAL A 160 -2.86 -12.66 -8.29
CA VAL A 160 -2.05 -13.18 -9.41
C VAL A 160 -0.58 -12.74 -9.30
N MET A 161 -0.34 -11.48 -8.93
CA MET A 161 1.00 -10.89 -8.90
C MET A 161 1.86 -11.33 -7.70
N ASP A 162 1.26 -11.95 -6.68
CA ASP A 162 1.93 -12.55 -5.52
C ASP A 162 2.90 -11.58 -4.81
N LYS A 163 4.21 -11.64 -5.09
CA LYS A 163 5.22 -10.74 -4.50
C LYS A 163 5.37 -9.39 -5.23
N HIS A 164 4.75 -9.25 -6.39
CA HIS A 164 4.77 -8.07 -7.26
C HIS A 164 3.43 -7.31 -7.23
N ASP A 165 2.56 -7.65 -6.28
CA ASP A 165 1.26 -7.04 -6.04
C ASP A 165 1.31 -5.50 -5.94
N ASN A 166 2.30 -4.95 -5.24
CA ASN A 166 2.49 -3.51 -5.11
C ASN A 166 2.64 -2.83 -6.48
N ILE A 167 3.43 -3.41 -7.40
CA ILE A 167 3.54 -2.90 -8.76
C ILE A 167 2.22 -3.07 -9.50
N GLY A 168 1.63 -4.27 -9.46
CA GLY A 168 0.41 -4.57 -10.21
C GLY A 168 -0.73 -3.63 -9.85
N ILE A 169 -1.01 -3.47 -8.55
CA ILE A 169 -2.03 -2.54 -8.05
C ILE A 169 -1.65 -1.10 -8.43
N SER A 170 -0.38 -0.70 -8.26
CA SER A 170 0.06 0.65 -8.63
C SER A 170 -0.16 0.95 -10.12
N PHE A 171 0.11 -0.02 -11.00
CA PHE A 171 -0.10 0.11 -12.43
C PHE A 171 -1.58 0.30 -12.76
N VAL A 172 -2.47 -0.49 -12.14
CA VAL A 172 -3.92 -0.38 -12.36
C VAL A 172 -4.45 0.98 -11.93
N VAL A 173 -4.12 1.45 -10.72
CA VAL A 173 -4.61 2.76 -10.23
C VAL A 173 -4.01 3.92 -11.03
N MET A 174 -2.77 3.78 -11.48
CA MET A 174 -2.12 4.80 -12.28
C MET A 174 -2.70 4.87 -13.71
N ALA A 175 -2.97 3.72 -14.34
CA ALA A 175 -3.67 3.65 -15.62
C ALA A 175 -5.04 4.33 -15.52
N TYR A 176 -5.81 4.05 -14.47
CA TYR A 176 -7.07 4.73 -14.22
C TYR A 176 -6.90 6.24 -14.04
N TYR A 177 -5.90 6.68 -13.27
CA TYR A 177 -5.61 8.09 -13.04
C TYR A 177 -5.33 8.84 -14.36
N TRP A 178 -4.50 8.28 -15.24
CA TRP A 178 -4.24 8.91 -16.55
C TRP A 178 -5.47 8.95 -17.44
N MET A 179 -6.28 7.88 -17.47
CA MET A 179 -7.55 7.87 -18.21
C MET A 179 -8.50 8.94 -17.67
N ALA A 180 -8.58 9.08 -16.34
CA ALA A 180 -9.41 10.08 -15.69
C ALA A 180 -8.97 11.51 -16.02
N LEU A 181 -7.66 11.78 -16.10
CA LEU A 181 -7.14 13.08 -16.55
C LEU A 181 -7.52 13.35 -18.01
N GLN A 182 -7.34 12.38 -18.92
CA GLN A 182 -7.64 12.54 -20.34
C GLN A 182 -9.13 12.72 -20.63
N LYS A 183 -9.99 12.03 -19.87
CA LYS A 183 -11.45 12.04 -20.04
C LYS A 183 -12.15 13.02 -19.09
N ASN A 184 -11.40 13.80 -18.32
CA ASN A 184 -11.89 14.74 -17.32
C ASN A 184 -12.89 14.10 -16.32
N TRP A 185 -12.61 12.86 -15.89
CA TRP A 185 -13.41 12.17 -14.89
C TRP A 185 -13.14 12.74 -13.50
N LYS A 186 -14.21 12.93 -12.72
CA LYS A 186 -14.12 13.46 -11.36
C LYS A 186 -13.38 12.49 -10.45
N MET A 187 -12.28 12.96 -9.87
CA MET A 187 -11.55 12.30 -8.78
C MET A 187 -11.43 13.25 -7.60
N ASP A 188 -11.53 12.71 -6.39
CA ASP A 188 -11.49 13.49 -5.16
C ASP A 188 -10.45 12.93 -4.20
N PHE A 189 -9.31 13.60 -4.16
CA PHE A 189 -8.23 13.25 -3.27
C PHE A 189 -8.35 13.95 -1.92
N TYR A 190 -9.52 14.47 -1.53
CA TYR A 190 -9.79 14.99 -0.17
C TYR A 190 -10.51 13.94 0.68
N ILE A 191 -10.17 13.86 1.97
CA ILE A 191 -10.88 13.07 2.97
C ILE A 191 -11.34 14.10 3.99
N SER A 192 -12.63 14.40 4.03
CA SER A 192 -13.21 15.39 4.95
C SER A 192 -13.19 14.97 6.43
N PHE A 193 -12.74 13.77 6.75
CA PHE A 193 -12.76 13.18 8.09
C PHE A 193 -11.39 13.19 8.81
N LEU A 194 -10.35 13.79 8.21
CA LEU A 194 -8.97 13.76 8.75
C LEU A 194 -8.32 15.14 8.90
N ASP A 195 -9.12 16.20 8.77
CA ASP A 195 -8.75 17.57 9.15
C ASP A 195 -9.33 17.88 10.55
#